data_AF-A0A7S0KTZ3-F1
#
_entry.id   AF-A0A7S0KTZ3-F1
#
_cell.length_a   1.000
_cell.length_b   1.000
_cell.length_c   1.000
_cell.angle_alpha   90.00
_cell.angle_beta   90.00
_cell.angle_gamma   90.00
#
_symmetry.space_group_name_H-M   'P 1'
#
loop_
_entity.id
_entity.type
_entity.pdbx_description
1 polymer ?
#
loop_
_entity_poly.entity_id
_entity_poly.type
_entity_poly.pdbx_seq_one_letter_code
_entity_poly.pdbx_strand_id
1 'polypeptide(L)'
;MADEEKGVPAAEENKPWLPNPREGEHVFGVAHIFASFNDTFVHVTDLSGKETIVRVTGGMKVKADRDEASPYAAMLAAQDVAVRCKVRRLISVGFRLTETTLQPL
;
A
#
# COMPACT_ATOMS: atom_id res chain seq x y z
N MET A 1 -11.84 -27.88 -8.70
CA MET A 1 -12.58 -26.61 -8.62
C MET A 1 -11.56 -25.51 -8.74
N ALA A 2 -11.80 -24.58 -9.66
CA ALA A 2 -10.82 -23.65 -10.21
C ALA A 2 -10.19 -22.73 -9.15
N ASP A 3 -8.87 -22.75 -9.10
CA ASP A 3 -8.07 -21.65 -8.59
C ASP A 3 -8.36 -20.42 -9.44
N GLU A 4 -9.26 -19.58 -8.96
CA GLU A 4 -9.52 -18.27 -9.55
C GLU A 4 -8.28 -17.41 -9.29
N GLU A 5 -7.30 -17.53 -10.18
CA GLU A 5 -6.18 -16.62 -10.33
C GLU A 5 -6.76 -15.25 -10.70
N LYS A 6 -7.09 -14.44 -9.68
CA LYS A 6 -7.57 -13.07 -9.90
C LYS A 6 -6.41 -12.27 -10.49
N GLY A 7 -6.54 -12.05 -11.79
CA GLY A 7 -5.56 -11.45 -12.67
C GLY A 7 -4.88 -10.24 -12.06
N VAL A 8 -3.56 -10.25 -12.18
CA VAL A 8 -2.72 -9.07 -12.02
C VAL A 8 -3.16 -8.08 -13.11
N PRO A 9 -3.84 -6.96 -12.80
CA PRO A 9 -4.15 -6.01 -13.85
C PRO A 9 -2.83 -5.40 -14.31
N ALA A 10 -2.58 -5.60 -15.62
CA ALA A 10 -1.71 -4.87 -16.52
C ALA A 10 -0.44 -4.26 -15.91
N ALA A 11 0.70 -4.81 -16.34
CA ALA A 11 1.98 -4.13 -16.38
C ALA A 11 1.84 -2.84 -17.22
N GLU A 12 1.33 -1.78 -16.60
CA GLU A 12 1.23 -0.47 -17.22
C GLU A 12 2.54 0.29 -16.97
N GLU A 13 3.33 0.33 -18.04
CA GLU A 13 4.40 1.26 -18.36
C GLU A 13 5.42 1.57 -17.25
N ASN A 14 6.53 0.82 -17.30
CA ASN A 14 7.72 0.93 -16.46
C ASN A 14 8.54 2.20 -16.82
N LYS A 15 7.94 3.39 -16.72
CA LYS A 15 8.69 4.65 -16.72
C LYS A 15 8.85 5.11 -15.27
N PRO A 16 10.09 5.14 -14.73
CA PRO A 16 10.32 5.79 -13.46
C PRO A 16 10.02 7.29 -13.63
N TRP A 17 8.90 7.72 -13.08
CA TRP A 17 8.44 9.12 -13.14
C TRP A 17 9.38 10.05 -12.34
N LEU A 18 10.05 9.51 -11.32
CA LEU A 18 10.97 10.25 -10.45
C LEU A 18 12.40 10.26 -11.02
N PRO A 19 13.09 11.42 -10.95
CA PRO A 19 14.49 11.52 -11.33
C PRO A 19 15.34 10.52 -10.54
N ASN A 20 16.42 10.04 -11.15
CA ASN A 20 17.29 9.08 -10.50
C ASN A 20 17.97 9.78 -9.32
N PRO A 21 17.74 9.35 -8.06
CA PRO A 21 18.42 9.98 -6.93
C PRO A 21 19.92 9.77 -7.09
N ARG A 22 20.70 10.78 -6.72
CA ARG A 22 22.15 10.63 -6.60
C ARG A 22 22.46 9.68 -5.45
N GLU A 23 23.59 9.00 -5.51
CA GLU A 23 24.00 8.05 -4.47
C GLU A 23 24.03 8.76 -3.09
N GLY A 24 23.13 8.37 -2.20
CA GLY A 24 22.92 9.00 -0.88
C GLY A 24 21.64 9.84 -0.72
N GLU A 25 20.88 10.10 -1.79
CA GLU A 25 19.60 10.83 -1.71
C GLU A 25 18.41 9.87 -1.63
N HIS A 26 17.56 10.05 -0.61
CA HIS A 26 16.33 9.28 -0.46
C HIS A 26 15.15 10.05 -1.03
N VAL A 27 14.40 9.44 -1.94
CA VAL A 27 13.10 9.97 -2.35
C VAL A 27 12.08 9.59 -1.29
N PHE A 28 11.46 10.61 -0.68
CA PHE A 28 10.52 10.46 0.43
C PHE A 28 9.07 10.47 -0.05
N GLY A 29 8.24 9.65 0.58
CA GLY A 29 6.78 9.76 0.53
C GLY A 29 6.13 9.48 1.88
N VAL A 30 4.81 9.56 1.94
CA VAL A 30 4.03 9.31 3.18
C VAL A 30 3.13 8.10 2.97
N ALA A 31 3.22 7.12 3.88
CA ALA A 31 2.35 5.96 3.93
C ALA A 31 1.24 6.19 4.97
N HIS A 32 0.03 6.43 4.48
CA HIS A 32 -1.20 6.44 5.26
C HIS A 32 -1.68 5.01 5.46
N ILE A 33 -1.63 4.54 6.70
CA ILE A 33 -2.13 3.23 7.10
C ILE A 33 -3.42 3.45 7.86
N PHE A 34 -4.55 3.10 7.24
CA PHE A 34 -5.85 3.14 7.90
C PHE A 34 -6.22 1.72 8.34
N ALA A 35 -6.24 1.50 9.65
CA ALA A 35 -6.63 0.24 10.27
C ALA A 35 -8.04 0.37 10.85
N SER A 36 -8.98 -0.38 10.29
CA SER A 36 -10.35 -0.50 10.81
C SER A 36 -10.66 -1.95 11.15
N PHE A 37 -11.72 -2.17 11.92
CA PHE A 37 -12.20 -3.51 12.26
C PHE A 37 -12.68 -4.31 11.04
N ASN A 38 -12.99 -3.63 9.94
CA ASN A 38 -13.53 -4.25 8.73
C ASN A 38 -12.49 -4.45 7.63
N ASP A 39 -11.51 -3.55 7.48
CA ASP A 39 -10.47 -3.64 6.45
C ASP A 39 -9.24 -2.81 6.84
N THR A 40 -8.12 -3.13 6.20
CA THR A 40 -6.85 -2.40 6.30
C THR A 40 -6.50 -1.75 4.97
N PHE A 41 -6.14 -0.46 5.00
CA PHE A 41 -5.75 0.28 3.81
C PHE A 41 -4.32 0.76 3.94
N VAL A 42 -3.51 0.46 2.93
CA VAL A 42 -2.16 1.00 2.76
C VAL A 42 -2.19 1.95 1.58
N HIS A 43 -2.05 3.24 1.86
CA HIS A 43 -2.11 4.30 0.88
C HIS A 43 -0.83 5.12 0.94
N VAL A 44 -0.03 5.07 -0.12
CA VAL A 44 1.21 5.83 -0.23
C VAL A 44 0.96 7.06 -1.10
N THR A 45 1.33 8.22 -0.57
CA THR A 45 1.20 9.54 -1.18
C THR A 45 2.55 10.24 -1.25
N ASP A 46 2.58 11.33 -2.02
CA ASP A 46 3.69 12.29 -2.01
C ASP A 46 3.71 13.11 -0.69
N LEU A 47 4.71 13.98 -0.50
CA LEU A 47 4.79 14.83 0.69
C LEU A 47 3.60 15.78 0.86
N SER A 48 2.98 16.22 -0.24
CA SER A 48 1.78 17.05 -0.23
C SER A 48 0.51 16.25 0.13
N GLY A 49 0.54 14.92 0.08
CA GLY A 49 -0.63 14.08 0.32
C GLY A 49 -1.72 14.20 -0.76
N LYS A 50 -1.44 14.86 -1.89
CA LYS A 50 -2.42 15.11 -2.96
C LYS A 50 -2.33 14.06 -4.05
N GLU A 51 -1.12 13.61 -4.36
CA GLU A 51 -0.87 12.63 -5.39
C GLU A 51 -0.77 11.25 -4.76
N THR A 52 -1.55 10.32 -5.28
CA THR A 52 -1.55 8.92 -4.83
C THR A 52 -0.58 8.12 -5.67
N ILE A 53 0.42 7.54 -5.01
CA ILE A 53 1.36 6.64 -5.63
C ILE A 53 0.71 5.24 -5.64
N VAL A 54 0.59 4.60 -4.49
CA VAL A 54 0.06 3.24 -4.43
C VAL A 54 -1.09 3.19 -3.43
N ARG A 55 -2.17 2.48 -3.79
CA ARG A 55 -3.25 2.14 -2.88
C ARG A 55 -3.53 0.65 -2.96
N VAL A 56 -3.44 -0.05 -1.83
CA VAL A 56 -3.77 -1.47 -1.70
C VAL A 56 -4.57 -1.65 -0.42
N THR A 57 -5.57 -2.52 -0.45
CA THR A 57 -6.37 -2.87 0.72
C THR A 57 -6.19 -4.35 1.08
N GLY A 58 -6.52 -4.72 2.32
CA GLY A 58 -6.54 -6.11 2.76
C GLY A 58 -7.48 -6.94 1.90
N GLY A 59 -8.71 -6.44 1.66
CA GLY A 59 -9.70 -7.08 0.78
C GLY A 59 -9.27 -7.27 -0.67
N MET A 60 -8.26 -6.56 -1.18
CA MET A 60 -7.70 -6.85 -2.51
C MET A 60 -6.80 -8.10 -2.52
N LYS A 61 -6.28 -8.52 -1.37
CA LYS A 61 -5.35 -9.67 -1.26
C LYS A 61 -6.01 -10.92 -0.71
N VAL A 62 -7.07 -10.79 0.08
CA VAL A 62 -7.84 -11.92 0.59
C VAL A 62 -9.18 -12.06 -0.14
N LYS A 63 -9.69 -13.28 -0.25
CA LYS A 63 -10.98 -13.57 -0.91
C LYS A 63 -12.15 -13.66 0.06
N ALA A 64 -11.89 -13.66 1.37
CA ALA A 64 -12.89 -13.79 2.41
C ALA A 64 -13.10 -12.44 3.09
N ASP A 65 -14.35 -11.95 3.09
CA ASP A 65 -14.74 -10.66 3.69
C ASP A 65 -14.42 -10.57 5.19
N ARG A 66 -14.29 -11.72 5.86
CA ARG A 66 -13.94 -11.80 7.29
C ARG A 66 -12.46 -11.47 7.56
N ASP A 67 -11.58 -11.75 6.59
CA ASP A 67 -10.13 -11.69 6.79
C ASP A 67 -9.49 -10.41 6.26
N GLU A 68 -10.30 -9.44 5.81
CA GLU A 68 -9.84 -8.16 5.25
C GLU A 68 -9.10 -7.29 6.30
N ALA A 69 -9.54 -7.36 7.56
CA ALA A 69 -8.89 -6.70 8.70
C ALA A 69 -7.75 -7.54 9.33
N SER A 70 -7.50 -8.76 8.83
CA SER A 70 -6.52 -9.64 9.46
C SER A 70 -5.11 -9.06 9.34
N PRO A 71 -4.24 -9.26 10.35
CA PRO A 71 -2.86 -8.79 10.29
C PRO A 71 -2.08 -9.44 9.14
N TYR A 72 -2.49 -10.65 8.71
CA TYR A 72 -1.90 -11.34 7.58
C TYR A 72 -2.26 -10.66 6.25
N ALA A 73 -3.51 -10.24 6.06
CA ALA A 73 -3.93 -9.47 4.88
C ALA A 73 -3.16 -8.14 4.78
N ALA A 74 -3.01 -7.43 5.90
CA ALA A 74 -2.25 -6.19 5.97
C ALA A 74 -0.77 -6.37 5.58
N MET A 75 -0.15 -7.46 6.04
CA MET A 75 1.23 -7.80 5.71
C MET A 75 1.41 -8.06 4.21
N LEU A 76 0.51 -8.83 3.59
CA LEU A 76 0.55 -9.10 2.15
C LEU A 76 0.31 -7.83 1.32
N ALA A 77 -0.60 -6.97 1.75
CA ALA A 77 -0.83 -5.67 1.13
C ALA A 77 0.43 -4.78 1.20
N ALA A 78 1.08 -4.71 2.36
CA ALA A 78 2.30 -3.91 2.56
C ALA A 78 3.47 -4.38 1.68
N GLN A 79 3.63 -5.70 1.49
CA GLN A 79 4.66 -6.24 0.61
C GLN A 79 4.45 -5.85 -0.85
N ASP A 80 3.21 -5.94 -1.34
CA ASP A 80 2.84 -5.55 -2.70
C ASP A 80 3.09 -4.04 -2.95
N VAL A 81 2.76 -3.21 -1.95
CA VAL A 81 3.06 -1.78 -1.96
C VAL A 81 4.57 -1.53 -2.02
N ALA A 82 5.38 -2.24 -1.25
CA ALA A 82 6.84 -2.07 -1.26
C ALA A 82 7.46 -2.38 -2.63
N VAL A 83 6.98 -3.43 -3.31
CA VAL A 83 7.42 -3.77 -4.68
C VAL A 83 7.06 -2.65 -5.66
N ARG A 84 5.83 -2.12 -5.58
CA ARG A 84 5.36 -1.02 -6.45
C ARG A 84 6.10 0.30 -6.17
N CYS A 85 6.42 0.59 -4.91
CA CYS A 85 7.20 1.75 -4.50
C CYS A 85 8.63 1.69 -5.04
N LYS A 86 9.25 0.50 -5.08
CA LYS A 86 10.60 0.30 -5.62
C LYS A 86 10.68 0.63 -7.12
N VAL A 87 9.67 0.21 -7.89
CA VAL A 87 9.57 0.55 -9.33
C VAL A 87 9.49 2.06 -9.55
N ARG A 88 8.80 2.76 -8.64
CA ARG A 88 8.62 4.21 -8.69
C ARG A 88 9.73 5.00 -7.98
N ARG A 89 10.81 4.33 -7.55
CA ARG A 89 11.99 4.91 -6.88
C ARG A 89 11.71 5.62 -5.55
N LEU A 90 10.65 5.23 -4.83
CA LEU A 90 10.47 5.64 -3.44
C LEU A 90 11.40 4.80 -2.55
N ILE A 91 12.30 5.44 -1.81
CA ILE A 91 13.30 4.72 -0.98
C ILE A 91 12.93 4.80 0.50
N SER A 92 12.34 5.92 0.94
CA SER A 92 11.93 6.12 2.33
C SER A 92 10.48 6.55 2.41
N VAL A 93 9.73 5.97 3.33
CA VAL A 93 8.32 6.33 3.60
C VAL A 93 8.14 6.72 5.06
N GLY A 94 7.51 7.87 5.30
CA GLY A 94 7.05 8.27 6.63
C GLY A 94 5.67 7.67 6.90
N PHE A 95 5.47 7.09 8.08
CA PHE A 95 4.21 6.43 8.42
C PHE A 95 3.23 7.37 9.13
N ARG A 96 1.98 7.36 8.68
CA ARG A 96 0.85 7.95 9.40
C ARG A 96 -0.17 6.85 9.66
N LEU A 97 -0.25 6.42 10.91
CA LEU A 97 -1.20 5.42 11.35
C LEU A 97 -2.50 6.12 11.81
N THR A 98 -3.62 5.65 11.29
CA THR A 98 -4.96 6.02 11.75
C THR A 98 -5.73 4.75 12.05
N GLU A 99 -6.15 4.61 13.30
CA GLU A 99 -6.95 3.47 13.76
C GLU A 99 -8.33 3.95 14.19
N THR A 100 -9.37 3.21 13.81
CA THR A 100 -10.74 3.49 14.27
C THR A 100 -11.07 2.56 15.42
N THR A 101 -10.78 2.97 16.64
CA THR A 101 -11.20 2.25 17.85
C THR A 101 -12.69 2.50 18.12
N LEU A 102 -13.56 1.67 17.54
CA LEU A 102 -14.93 1.53 18.03
C LEU A 102 -14.93 0.79 19.38
N GLN A 103 -14.56 1.52 20.44
CA GLN A 103 -15.35 1.77 21.66
C GLN A 103 -14.48 2.47 22.71
N PRO A 104 -14.84 3.67 23.18
CA PRO A 104 -14.35 4.21 24.45
C PRO A 104 -15.03 3.45 25.60
N LEU A 105 -14.24 3.04 26.61
CA LEU A 105 -14.79 2.74 27.93
C LEU A 105 -14.84 4.02 28.75
#